data_AF-A0A5S4T6A7-F1
#
_entry.id   AF-A0A5S4T6A7-F1
#
_cell.length_a   1.000
_cell.length_b   1.000
_cell.length_c   1.000
_cell.angle_alpha   90.00
_cell.angle_beta   90.00
_cell.angle_gamma   90.00
#
_symmetry.space_group_name_H-M   'P 1'
#
loop_
_entity.id
_entity.type
_entity.pdbx_description
1 polymer ?
#
loop_
_entity_poly.entity_id
_entity_poly.type
_entity_poly.pdbx_seq_one_letter_code
_entity_poly.pdbx_strand_id
1 'polypeptide(L)'
;NDLYRRVINRNNRLARLLELNAPGIIVQNEKRMLQEAVDALIDNGRRGRPITGPGSRPLKSLSHMLKGKQGRFRQNLLGKRVDFSGRSVIAVGPTLKMYQCGVPREMAIELFKPFVMREIVAKEYAGNVKAAKRMVERGDERIWDILEEVIKEHPVLLNRAPTLHRLGIQAFEPVLIDGKALR
;
A
#
# COMPACT_ATOMS: atom_id res chain seq x y z
N ASN A 1 7.24 19.50 5.75
CA ASN A 1 6.79 20.64 6.59
C ASN A 1 7.95 21.43 7.15
N ASP A 2 8.87 20.84 7.90
CA ASP A 2 9.96 21.60 8.54
C ASP A 2 10.94 22.29 7.58
N LEU A 3 11.32 21.62 6.49
CA LEU A 3 12.19 22.21 5.46
C LEU A 3 11.53 23.42 4.80
N TYR A 4 10.25 23.31 4.44
CA TYR A 4 9.46 24.44 3.94
C TYR A 4 9.38 25.59 4.95
N ARG A 5 9.10 25.30 6.23
CA ARG A 5 9.04 26.31 7.29
C ARG A 5 10.37 27.06 7.43
N ARG A 6 11.51 26.37 7.32
CA ARG A 6 12.83 27.01 7.35
C ARG A 6 13.02 27.97 6.17
N VAL A 7 12.67 27.55 4.95
CA VAL A 7 12.74 28.42 3.76
C VAL A 7 11.87 29.66 3.95
N ILE A 8 10.62 29.50 4.38
CA ILE A 8 9.68 30.61 4.61
C ILE A 8 10.23 31.59 5.66
N ASN A 9 10.71 31.08 6.79
CA ASN A 9 11.25 31.93 7.86
C ASN A 9 12.49 32.71 7.42
N ARG A 10 13.39 32.08 6.65
CA ARG A 10 14.58 32.74 6.10
C ARG A 10 14.23 33.79 5.06
N ASN A 11 13.29 33.49 4.16
CA ASN A 11 12.83 34.43 3.16
C ASN A 11 12.17 35.67 3.77
N ASN A 12 11.30 35.47 4.76
CA ASN A 12 10.63 36.57 5.46
C ASN A 12 11.62 37.43 6.25
N ARG A 13 12.66 36.82 6.84
CA ARG A 13 13.74 37.57 7.50
C ARG A 13 14.57 38.37 6.51
N LEU A 14 14.93 37.78 5.37
CA LEU A 14 15.67 38.49 4.32
C LEU A 14 14.89 39.69 3.79
N ALA A 15 13.59 39.55 3.56
CA ALA A 15 12.73 40.67 3.13
C ALA A 15 12.79 41.85 4.12
N ARG A 16 12.62 41.58 5.43
CA ARG A 16 12.73 42.62 6.48
C ARG A 16 14.11 43.28 6.52
N LEU A 17 15.19 42.51 6.32
CA LEU A 17 16.55 43.06 6.31
C LEU A 17 16.78 44.00 5.13
N LEU A 18 16.16 43.73 3.98
CA LEU A 18 16.20 44.61 2.81
C LEU A 18 15.37 45.89 3.04
N GLU A 19 14.17 45.77 3.63
CA GLU A 19 13.32 46.92 3.98
C GLU A 19 14.02 47.89 4.95
N LEU A 20 14.76 47.34 5.92
CA LEU A 20 15.52 48.11 6.91
C LEU A 20 16.88 48.61 6.40
N ASN A 21 17.22 48.41 5.12
CA ASN A 21 18.52 48.73 4.54
C ASN A 21 19.70 48.21 5.38
N ALA A 22 19.60 46.96 5.85
CA ALA A 22 20.64 46.35 6.68
C ALA A 22 22.00 46.29 5.94
N PRO A 23 23.13 46.33 6.67
CA PRO A 23 24.47 46.24 6.10
C PRO A 23 24.64 45.05 5.15
N GLY A 24 25.41 45.26 4.07
CA GLY A 24 25.60 44.27 3.00
C GLY A 24 26.08 42.89 3.49
N ILE A 25 26.94 42.85 4.51
CA ILE A 25 27.43 41.60 5.10
C ILE A 25 26.30 40.77 5.71
N ILE A 26 25.36 41.40 6.42
CA ILE A 26 24.22 40.72 7.06
C ILE A 26 23.28 40.18 5.99
N VAL A 27 23.00 40.98 4.96
CA VAL A 27 22.17 40.56 3.81
C VAL A 27 22.81 39.40 3.06
N GLN A 28 24.12 39.43 2.81
CA GLN A 28 24.85 38.34 2.16
C GLN A 28 24.78 37.04 2.97
N ASN A 29 24.93 37.11 4.30
CA ASN A 29 24.82 35.94 5.15
C ASN A 29 23.40 35.36 5.14
N GLU A 30 22.35 36.19 5.22
CA GLU A 30 20.97 35.69 5.19
C GLU A 30 20.61 35.10 3.80
N LYS A 31 21.12 35.67 2.71
CA LYS A 31 21.03 35.08 1.35
C LYS A 31 21.68 33.70 1.30
N ARG A 32 22.88 33.53 1.87
CA ARG A 32 23.55 32.22 1.97
C ARG A 32 22.71 31.22 2.78
N MET A 33 22.18 31.62 3.93
CA MET A 33 21.34 30.76 4.76
C MET A 33 20.02 30.37 4.08
N LEU A 34 19.42 31.27 3.30
CA LEU A 34 18.25 30.97 2.48
C LEU A 34 18.59 29.95 1.40
N GLN A 35 19.72 30.11 0.70
CA GLN A 35 20.18 29.14 -0.30
C GLN A 35 20.36 27.75 0.33
N GLU A 36 21.02 27.65 1.49
CA GLU A 36 21.22 26.38 2.20
C GLU A 36 19.88 25.73 2.62
N ALA A 37 18.89 26.54 3.01
CA ALA A 37 17.56 26.04 3.34
C ALA A 37 16.83 25.48 2.10
N VAL A 38 16.97 26.12 0.94
CA VAL A 38 16.41 25.65 -0.33
C VAL A 38 17.14 24.39 -0.80
N ASP A 39 18.47 24.36 -0.72
CA ASP A 39 19.27 23.18 -1.04
C ASP A 39 18.83 21.98 -0.20
N ALA A 40 18.62 22.18 1.10
CA ALA A 40 18.13 21.13 1.99
C ALA A 40 16.70 20.69 1.67
N LEU A 41 15.82 21.61 1.24
CA LEU A 41 14.47 21.27 0.80
C LEU A 41 14.47 20.34 -0.42
N ILE A 42 15.33 20.62 -1.40
CA ILE A 42 15.43 19.84 -2.64
C ILE A 42 16.21 18.54 -2.41
N ASP A 43 17.43 18.62 -1.89
CA ASP A 43 18.35 17.49 -1.70
C ASP A 43 19.21 17.62 -0.44
N ASN A 44 18.61 17.33 0.72
CA ASN A 44 19.26 17.44 2.03
C ASN A 44 20.47 16.53 2.16
N GLY A 45 21.64 17.11 2.44
CA GLY A 45 22.90 16.36 2.57
C GLY A 45 23.67 16.18 1.26
N ARG A 46 23.19 16.74 0.13
CA ARG A 46 23.99 16.79 -1.11
C ARG A 46 25.19 17.73 -0.98
N ARG A 47 25.02 18.84 -0.24
CA ARG A 47 26.08 19.78 0.12
C ARG A 47 26.10 19.96 1.64
N GLY A 48 27.27 19.76 2.24
CA GLY A 48 27.47 19.93 3.68
C GLY A 48 26.76 18.89 4.54
N ARG A 49 26.64 19.19 5.85
CA ARG A 49 25.97 18.30 6.80
C ARG A 49 24.45 18.40 6.63
N PRO A 50 23.74 17.25 6.60
CA PRO A 50 22.29 17.27 6.44
C PRO A 50 21.62 17.93 7.64
N ILE A 51 20.53 18.66 7.38
CA ILE A 51 19.67 19.20 8.44
C ILE A 51 18.98 18.03 9.13
N THR A 52 19.18 17.93 10.44
CA THR A 52 18.59 16.91 11.31
C THR A 52 17.37 17.45 12.05
N GLY A 53 16.40 16.58 12.29
CA GLY A 53 15.29 16.81 13.20
C GLY A 53 15.61 16.33 14.62
N PRO A 54 14.57 16.19 15.48
CA PRO A 54 14.71 15.58 16.80
C PRO A 54 15.37 14.19 16.71
N GLY A 55 16.24 13.87 17.67
CA GLY A 55 16.97 12.60 17.69
C GLY A 55 18.06 12.47 16.62
N SER A 56 18.59 13.60 16.12
CA SER A 56 19.70 13.66 15.13
C SER A 56 19.41 12.93 13.82
N ARG A 57 18.14 12.67 13.51
CA ARG A 57 17.74 11.99 12.27
C ARG A 57 17.71 13.00 11.11
N PRO A 58 18.37 12.73 9.97
CA PRO A 58 18.28 13.58 8.80
C PRO A 58 16.84 13.72 8.29
N LEU A 59 16.44 14.96 7.99
CA LEU A 59 15.14 15.21 7.39
C LEU A 59 15.13 14.72 5.94
N LYS A 60 14.02 14.09 5.52
CA LYS A 60 13.85 13.65 4.12
C LYS A 60 13.47 14.85 3.24
N SER A 61 14.28 15.11 2.22
CA SER A 61 14.01 16.12 1.18
C SER A 61 13.11 15.58 0.06
N LEU A 62 12.75 16.45 -0.89
CA LEU A 62 11.97 16.05 -2.07
C LEU A 62 12.67 14.95 -2.89
N SER A 63 13.98 15.06 -3.10
CA SER A 63 14.76 14.03 -3.82
C SER A 63 14.71 12.66 -3.13
N HIS A 64 14.77 12.64 -1.79
CA HIS A 64 14.67 11.41 -1.00
C HIS A 64 13.29 10.76 -1.08
N MET A 65 12.23 11.54 -1.33
CA MET A 65 10.90 10.99 -1.55
C MET A 65 10.81 10.22 -2.86
N LEU A 66 11.64 10.55 -3.85
CA LEU A 66 11.62 9.90 -5.17
C LEU A 66 12.61 8.73 -5.25
N LYS A 67 13.79 8.86 -4.63
CA LYS A 67 14.90 7.91 -4.75
C LYS A 67 14.85 6.78 -3.71
N GLY A 68 15.54 5.68 -4.00
CA GLY A 68 15.77 4.57 -3.09
C GLY A 68 14.61 3.56 -2.99
N LYS A 69 14.79 2.52 -2.17
CA LYS A 69 13.82 1.42 -2.00
C LYS A 69 12.47 1.89 -1.42
N GLN A 70 12.52 2.89 -0.53
CA GLN A 70 11.35 3.52 0.09
C GLN A 70 10.90 4.79 -0.66
N GLY A 71 11.43 5.03 -1.86
CA GLY A 71 11.04 6.14 -2.71
C GLY A 71 9.76 5.82 -3.49
N ARG A 72 9.04 6.86 -3.92
CA ARG A 72 7.75 6.77 -4.62
C ARG A 72 7.80 5.86 -5.84
N PHE A 73 8.86 5.92 -6.65
CA PHE A 73 8.95 5.07 -7.84
C PHE A 73 8.93 3.58 -7.50
N ARG A 74 9.79 3.15 -6.57
CA ARG A 74 9.93 1.73 -6.25
C ARG A 74 8.81 1.20 -5.35
N GLN A 75 8.33 2.01 -4.42
CA GLN A 75 7.37 1.57 -3.41
C GLN A 75 5.90 1.80 -3.80
N ASN A 76 5.61 2.79 -4.64
CA ASN A 76 4.24 3.20 -4.93
C ASN A 76 3.86 3.09 -6.42
N LEU A 77 4.83 3.16 -7.33
CA LEU A 77 4.54 3.03 -8.77
C LEU A 77 4.74 1.59 -9.25
N LEU A 78 5.90 0.99 -8.97
CA LEU A 78 6.21 -0.38 -9.42
C LEU A 78 5.55 -1.48 -8.58
N GLY A 79 5.27 -1.21 -7.31
CA GLY A 79 4.54 -2.11 -6.41
C GLY A 79 3.42 -1.33 -5.75
N LYS A 80 2.24 -1.93 -5.64
CA LYS A 80 1.09 -1.37 -4.94
C LYS A 80 0.43 -2.44 -4.08
N ARG A 81 -0.23 -2.01 -3.02
CA ARG A 81 -1.20 -2.86 -2.33
C ARG A 81 -2.41 -3.00 -3.25
N VAL A 82 -2.98 -4.19 -3.28
CA VAL A 82 -4.11 -4.54 -4.15
C VAL A 82 -5.24 -5.08 -3.28
N ASP A 83 -6.47 -4.71 -3.63
CA ASP A 83 -7.68 -5.29 -3.05
C ASP A 83 -7.88 -6.71 -3.59
N PHE A 84 -8.85 -7.45 -3.01
CA PHE A 84 -9.13 -8.85 -3.38
C PHE A 84 -7.88 -9.74 -3.27
N SER A 85 -7.09 -9.54 -2.21
CA SER A 85 -5.90 -10.33 -1.93
C SER A 85 -5.86 -10.83 -0.49
N GLY A 86 -5.24 -11.98 -0.28
CA GLY A 86 -5.11 -12.64 1.02
C GLY A 86 -3.75 -13.29 1.19
N ARG A 87 -3.42 -13.67 2.43
CA ARG A 87 -2.22 -14.44 2.77
C ARG A 87 -2.54 -15.40 3.90
N SER A 88 -2.09 -16.64 3.78
CA SER A 88 -2.07 -17.59 4.88
C SER A 88 -0.82 -18.48 4.82
N VAL A 89 -0.65 -19.31 5.84
CA VAL A 89 0.33 -20.40 5.89
C VAL A 89 -0.06 -21.46 4.85
N ILE A 90 0.94 -22.08 4.23
CA ILE A 90 0.76 -23.20 3.31
C ILE A 90 0.98 -24.52 4.04
N ALA A 91 0.09 -25.48 3.80
CA ALA A 91 0.19 -26.87 4.23
C ALA A 91 0.09 -27.78 3.00
N VAL A 92 0.46 -29.05 3.11
CA VAL A 92 0.41 -29.98 1.98
C VAL A 92 -1.02 -30.49 1.75
N GLY A 93 -1.52 -30.42 0.51
CA GLY A 93 -2.79 -31.00 0.07
C GLY A 93 -2.61 -32.19 -0.88
N PRO A 94 -2.27 -33.40 -0.40
CA PRO A 94 -1.90 -34.53 -1.26
C PRO A 94 -3.04 -35.06 -2.14
N THR A 95 -4.29 -34.71 -1.83
CA THR A 95 -5.49 -35.12 -2.58
C THR A 95 -5.86 -34.16 -3.72
N LEU A 96 -5.18 -33.02 -3.82
CA LEU A 96 -5.46 -32.01 -4.84
C LEU A 96 -4.79 -32.36 -6.16
N LYS A 97 -5.44 -32.01 -7.27
CA LYS A 97 -4.83 -32.14 -8.60
C LYS A 97 -3.83 -31.01 -8.84
N MET A 98 -2.94 -31.19 -9.81
CA MET A 98 -1.87 -30.21 -10.13
C MET A 98 -2.39 -28.79 -10.44
N TYR A 99 -3.61 -28.66 -10.94
CA TYR A 99 -4.24 -27.39 -11.28
C TYR A 99 -5.12 -26.82 -10.16
N GLN A 100 -5.18 -27.46 -8.99
CA GLN A 100 -6.04 -27.07 -7.88
C GLN A 100 -5.25 -26.54 -6.69
N CYS A 101 -5.89 -25.69 -5.89
CA CYS A 101 -5.38 -25.30 -4.58
C CYS A 101 -6.51 -25.27 -3.54
N GLY A 102 -6.23 -25.65 -2.30
CA GLY A 102 -7.16 -25.55 -1.20
C GLY A 102 -7.21 -24.14 -0.63
N VAL A 103 -8.39 -23.51 -0.67
CA VAL A 103 -8.62 -22.18 -0.12
C VAL A 103 -9.55 -22.27 1.10
N PRO A 104 -9.13 -21.75 2.27
CA PRO A 104 -10.00 -21.66 3.45
C PRO A 104 -11.33 -20.97 3.15
N ARG A 105 -12.43 -21.56 3.62
CA ARG A 105 -13.79 -21.02 3.51
C ARG A 105 -13.90 -19.55 3.92
N GLU A 106 -13.35 -19.17 5.07
CA GLU A 106 -13.34 -17.79 5.57
C GLU A 106 -12.61 -16.83 4.62
N MET A 107 -11.49 -17.27 4.04
CA MET A 107 -10.72 -16.46 3.09
C MET A 107 -11.48 -16.31 1.77
N ALA A 108 -12.07 -17.39 1.26
CA ALA A 108 -12.84 -17.37 0.03
C ALA A 108 -14.04 -16.43 0.12
N ILE A 109 -14.80 -16.43 1.23
CA ILE A 109 -15.92 -15.49 1.42
C ILE A 109 -15.46 -14.03 1.26
N GLU A 110 -14.36 -13.64 1.90
CA GLU A 110 -13.91 -12.25 1.85
C GLU A 110 -13.32 -11.87 0.47
N LEU A 111 -12.63 -12.79 -0.19
CA LEU A 111 -12.11 -12.55 -1.55
C LEU A 111 -13.22 -12.43 -2.59
N PHE A 112 -14.26 -13.28 -2.49
CA PHE A 112 -15.35 -13.34 -3.46
C PHE A 112 -16.60 -12.56 -3.02
N LYS A 113 -16.50 -11.77 -1.95
CA LYS A 113 -17.64 -11.09 -1.30
C LYS A 113 -18.56 -10.34 -2.26
N PRO A 114 -18.07 -9.53 -3.23
CA PRO A 114 -18.97 -8.84 -4.17
C PRO A 114 -19.73 -9.80 -5.10
N PHE A 115 -19.10 -10.89 -5.51
CA PHE A 115 -19.71 -11.91 -6.38
C PHE A 115 -20.78 -12.68 -5.62
N VAL A 116 -20.47 -13.13 -4.40
CA VAL A 116 -21.44 -13.78 -3.50
C VAL A 116 -22.64 -12.86 -3.24
N MET A 117 -22.41 -11.58 -2.93
CA MET A 117 -23.49 -10.62 -2.72
C MET A 117 -24.37 -10.41 -3.96
N ARG A 118 -23.77 -10.45 -5.16
CA ARG A 118 -24.52 -10.36 -6.42
C ARG A 118 -25.43 -11.58 -6.61
N GLU A 119 -24.90 -12.78 -6.41
CA GLU A 119 -25.67 -14.02 -6.57
C GLU A 119 -26.78 -14.17 -5.53
N ILE A 120 -26.56 -13.73 -4.29
CA ILE A 120 -27.60 -13.71 -3.25
C ILE A 120 -28.81 -12.85 -3.68
N VAL A 121 -28.56 -11.69 -4.30
CA VAL A 121 -29.64 -10.82 -4.79
C VAL A 121 -30.29 -11.40 -6.04
N ALA A 122 -29.49 -11.97 -6.96
CA ALA A 122 -30.00 -12.58 -8.19
C ALA A 122 -30.93 -13.78 -7.92
N LYS A 123 -30.63 -14.57 -6.88
CA LYS A 123 -31.46 -15.70 -6.42
C LYS A 123 -32.60 -15.29 -5.48
N GLU A 124 -32.84 -13.98 -5.32
CA GLU A 124 -33.89 -13.41 -4.47
C GLU A 124 -33.80 -13.78 -2.97
N TYR A 125 -32.64 -14.27 -2.50
CA TYR A 125 -32.43 -14.56 -1.08
C TYR A 125 -32.32 -13.29 -0.22
N ALA A 126 -31.97 -12.16 -0.85
CA ALA A 126 -32.01 -10.85 -0.22
C ALA A 126 -32.58 -9.80 -1.18
N GLY A 127 -33.50 -8.96 -0.69
CA GLY A 127 -34.15 -7.94 -1.52
C GLY A 127 -33.24 -6.77 -1.95
N ASN A 128 -32.03 -6.64 -1.40
CA ASN A 128 -31.03 -5.66 -1.87
C ASN A 128 -29.61 -6.01 -1.40
N VAL A 129 -28.63 -5.30 -1.98
CA VAL A 129 -27.19 -5.47 -1.70
C VAL A 129 -26.85 -5.25 -0.21
N LYS A 130 -27.53 -4.34 0.49
CA LYS A 130 -27.27 -4.10 1.94
C LYS A 130 -27.77 -5.26 2.80
N ALA A 131 -28.89 -5.88 2.43
CA ALA A 131 -29.39 -7.09 3.07
C ALA A 131 -28.47 -8.29 2.78
N ALA A 132 -28.01 -8.45 1.53
CA ALA A 132 -27.04 -9.47 1.16
C ALA A 132 -25.73 -9.34 1.95
N LYS A 133 -25.19 -8.12 2.11
CA LYS A 133 -24.01 -7.88 2.93
C LYS A 133 -24.19 -8.34 4.38
N ARG A 134 -25.33 -8.02 5.00
CA ARG A 134 -25.66 -8.45 6.38
C ARG A 134 -25.82 -9.96 6.50
N MET A 135 -26.35 -10.60 5.46
CA MET A 135 -26.46 -12.06 5.39
C MET A 135 -25.06 -12.69 5.39
N VAL A 136 -24.14 -12.17 4.55
CA VAL A 136 -22.74 -12.61 4.50
C VAL A 136 -22.02 -12.44 5.84
N GLU A 137 -22.18 -11.29 6.49
CA GLU A 137 -21.56 -11.01 7.79
C GLU A 137 -22.09 -11.88 8.94
N ARG A 138 -23.32 -12.42 8.82
CA ARG A 138 -23.91 -13.33 9.80
C ARG A 138 -23.52 -14.79 9.61
N GLY A 139 -22.95 -15.16 8.46
CA GLY A 139 -22.57 -16.54 8.16
C GLY A 139 -23.76 -17.47 7.96
N ASP A 140 -24.82 -17.02 7.31
CA ASP A 140 -25.97 -17.86 6.90
C ASP A 140 -25.49 -19.07 6.07
N GLU A 141 -25.97 -20.27 6.36
CA GLU A 141 -25.49 -21.52 5.76
C GLU A 141 -25.64 -21.55 4.22
N ARG A 142 -26.67 -20.88 3.70
CA ARG A 142 -26.96 -20.80 2.25
C ARG A 142 -25.85 -20.10 1.45
N ILE A 143 -24.98 -19.34 2.11
CA ILE A 143 -23.86 -18.66 1.47
C ILE A 143 -22.81 -19.64 0.97
N TRP A 144 -22.66 -20.80 1.64
CA TRP A 144 -21.64 -21.78 1.27
C TRP A 144 -21.93 -22.40 -0.10
N ASP A 145 -23.19 -22.75 -0.38
CA ASP A 145 -23.59 -23.27 -1.69
C ASP A 145 -23.38 -22.25 -2.81
N ILE A 146 -23.71 -20.97 -2.53
CA ILE A 146 -23.49 -19.87 -3.47
C ILE A 146 -22.00 -19.64 -3.70
N LEU A 147 -21.19 -19.74 -2.64
CA LEU A 147 -19.75 -19.60 -2.75
C LEU A 147 -19.16 -20.70 -3.62
N GLU A 148 -19.58 -21.96 -3.44
CA GLU A 148 -19.12 -23.09 -4.27
C GLU A 148 -19.46 -22.91 -5.75
N GLU A 149 -20.60 -22.32 -6.07
CA GLU A 149 -20.96 -21.97 -7.45
C GLU A 149 -20.09 -20.83 -7.99
N VAL A 150 -19.88 -19.77 -7.19
CA VAL A 150 -19.12 -18.57 -7.60
C VAL A 150 -17.64 -18.86 -7.88
N ILE A 151 -17.04 -19.80 -7.14
CA ILE A 151 -15.61 -20.13 -7.29
C ILE A 151 -15.34 -21.10 -8.43
N LYS A 152 -16.37 -21.82 -8.90
CA LYS A 152 -16.23 -22.82 -9.95
C LYS A 152 -15.72 -22.16 -11.23
N GLU A 153 -14.67 -22.73 -11.82
CA GLU A 153 -13.99 -22.18 -13.02
C GLU A 153 -13.48 -20.74 -12.85
N HIS A 154 -13.31 -20.26 -11.61
CA HIS A 154 -12.79 -18.93 -11.30
C HIS A 154 -11.38 -19.05 -10.69
N PRO A 155 -10.31 -19.01 -11.51
CA PRO A 155 -8.97 -19.25 -11.02
C PRO A 155 -8.47 -18.16 -10.08
N VAL A 156 -7.68 -18.56 -9.08
CA VAL A 156 -6.97 -17.67 -8.14
C VAL A 156 -5.47 -17.70 -8.41
N LEU A 157 -4.78 -16.60 -8.11
CA LEU A 157 -3.32 -16.51 -8.24
C LEU A 157 -2.64 -16.76 -6.88
N LEU A 158 -1.76 -17.75 -6.82
CA LEU A 158 -0.88 -17.98 -5.68
C LEU A 158 0.51 -17.42 -5.98
N ASN A 159 1.11 -16.77 -4.97
CA ASN A 159 2.44 -16.19 -5.04
C ASN A 159 3.21 -16.43 -3.73
N ARG A 160 4.49 -16.80 -3.84
CA ARG A 160 5.40 -16.90 -2.69
C ARG A 160 6.60 -15.98 -2.86
N ALA A 161 6.77 -15.04 -1.93
CA ALA A 161 7.96 -14.20 -1.89
C ALA A 161 9.17 -14.98 -1.36
N PRO A 162 10.39 -14.75 -1.90
CA PRO A 162 10.72 -13.88 -3.02
C PRO A 162 10.38 -14.49 -4.41
N THR A 163 9.80 -13.69 -5.30
CA THR A 163 9.47 -14.11 -6.68
C THR A 163 10.68 -13.92 -7.59
N LEU A 164 11.43 -15.00 -7.85
CA LEU A 164 12.68 -14.95 -8.65
C LEU A 164 12.44 -15.05 -10.16
N HIS A 165 11.40 -15.78 -10.57
CA HIS A 165 11.04 -16.03 -11.95
C HIS A 165 9.53 -16.14 -12.10
N ARG A 166 9.04 -16.18 -13.35
CA ARG A 166 7.60 -16.22 -13.67
C ARG A 166 6.82 -17.34 -12.96
N LEU A 167 7.43 -18.51 -12.74
CA LEU A 167 6.77 -19.63 -12.07
C LEU A 167 6.55 -19.42 -10.55
N GLY A 168 7.01 -18.32 -9.97
CA GLY A 168 6.69 -17.97 -8.58
C GLY A 168 5.27 -17.44 -8.39
N ILE A 169 4.57 -17.16 -9.49
CA ILE A 169 3.14 -16.83 -9.52
C ILE A 169 2.47 -17.83 -10.46
N GLN A 170 1.46 -18.54 -9.97
CA GLN A 170 0.72 -19.55 -10.74
C GLN A 170 -0.78 -19.44 -10.46
N ALA A 171 -1.58 -19.82 -11.45
CA ALA A 171 -3.04 -19.83 -11.35
C ALA A 171 -3.53 -21.24 -11.00
N PHE A 172 -4.52 -21.33 -10.11
CA PHE A 172 -5.11 -22.59 -9.67
C PHE A 172 -6.63 -22.45 -9.56
N GLU A 173 -7.34 -23.56 -9.75
CA GLU A 173 -8.75 -23.66 -9.42
C GLU A 173 -8.91 -23.83 -7.89
N PRO A 174 -9.64 -22.93 -7.20
CA PRO A 174 -9.82 -23.01 -5.76
C PRO A 174 -10.78 -24.14 -5.38
N VAL A 175 -10.37 -24.94 -4.40
CA VAL A 175 -11.21 -25.94 -3.73
C VAL A 175 -11.44 -25.47 -2.30
N LEU A 176 -12.70 -25.36 -1.86
CA LEU A 176 -12.99 -24.97 -0.47
C LEU A 176 -12.49 -26.05 0.49
N ILE A 177 -11.77 -25.61 1.52
CA ILE A 177 -11.29 -26.46 2.59
C ILE A 177 -11.61 -25.85 3.95
N ASP A 178 -11.71 -26.71 4.95
CA ASP A 178 -11.82 -26.30 6.33
C ASP A 178 -10.45 -25.95 6.93
N GLY A 179 -10.48 -25.16 8.01
CA GLY A 179 -9.30 -24.63 8.66
C GLY A 179 -8.85 -23.29 8.07
N LYS A 180 -7.60 -22.90 8.35
CA LYS A 180 -7.08 -21.55 8.03
C LYS A 180 -5.87 -21.54 7.11
N ALA A 181 -5.26 -22.69 6.84
CA ALA A 181 -4.08 -22.81 5.97
C ALA A 181 -4.49 -23.07 4.52
N LEU A 182 -3.76 -22.50 3.57
CA LEU A 182 -3.84 -22.86 2.15
C LEU A 182 -3.27 -24.27 1.94
N ARG A 183 -3.81 -25.04 1.00
CA ARG A 183 -3.32 -26.39 0.66
C ARG A 183 -2.96 -26.54 -0.80
#